data_AF-A0A4R2MLJ2-F1
#
_entry.id   AF-A0A4R2MLJ2-F1
#
_cell.length_a   1.000
_cell.length_b   1.000
_cell.length_c   1.000
_cell.angle_alpha   90.00
_cell.angle_beta   90.00
_cell.angle_gamma   90.00
#
_symmetry.space_group_name_H-M   'P 1'
#
loop_
_entity.id
_entity.type
_entity.pdbx_description
1 polymer ?
#
loop_
_entity_poly.entity_id
_entity_poly.type
_entity_poly.pdbx_seq_one_letter_code
_entity_poly.pdbx_strand_id
1 'polypeptide(L)'
;MESELSRRLANVIRAGVVAHVDGAAARVRVRSGELLTDWLPWLVQRAGDVVTWCAPSVGEQCLLLAPGGDLAAAVVLPGIYSTAVPAPAQDVQVALVRFPDGTVLRHDFAARELLIDVAAGGSLTLRCGPSSLVLDAEGARITAPRIDLN
;
A
#
# COMPACT_ATOMS: atom_id res chain seq x y z
N MET A 1 17.80 31.35 19.61
CA MET A 1 16.89 30.25 20.02
C MET A 1 15.66 30.16 19.13
N GLU A 2 15.04 31.29 18.73
CA GLU A 2 13.87 31.32 17.83
C GLU A 2 14.09 30.63 16.46
N SER A 3 15.31 30.68 15.89
CA SER A 3 15.59 30.08 14.58
C SER A 3 15.67 28.54 14.60
N GLU A 4 16.29 27.95 15.62
CA GLU A 4 16.44 26.49 15.72
C GLU A 4 15.12 25.81 16.09
N LEU A 5 14.33 26.43 16.99
CA LEU A 5 12.99 25.94 17.30
C LEU A 5 12.08 26.00 16.07
N SER A 6 12.08 27.11 15.34
CA SER A 6 11.30 27.25 14.09
C SER A 6 11.74 26.24 13.03
N ARG A 7 13.04 26.00 12.88
CA ARG A 7 13.58 24.99 11.96
C ARG A 7 13.15 23.58 12.34
N ARG A 8 13.21 23.22 13.62
CA ARG A 8 12.75 21.91 14.11
C ARG A 8 11.26 21.74 13.93
N LEU A 9 10.47 22.76 14.27
CA LEU A 9 9.02 22.78 14.09
C LEU A 9 8.64 22.54 12.62
N ALA A 10 9.31 23.23 11.69
CA ALA A 10 9.11 23.06 10.26
C ALA A 10 9.49 21.66 9.73
N ASN A 11 10.34 20.94 10.46
CA ASN A 11 10.74 19.58 10.11
C ASN A 11 9.85 18.49 10.69
N VAL A 12 9.00 18.79 11.70
CA VAL A 12 8.18 17.77 12.38
C VAL A 12 7.29 17.01 11.39
N ILE A 13 6.70 17.72 10.43
CA ILE A 13 5.91 17.13 9.35
C ILE A 13 6.36 17.77 8.03
N ARG A 14 6.76 16.95 7.06
CA ARG A 14 7.13 17.42 5.72
C ARG A 14 6.50 16.56 4.64
N ALA A 15 6.08 17.18 3.54
CA ALA A 15 5.71 16.44 2.34
C ALA A 15 6.96 15.98 1.58
N GLY A 16 6.86 14.85 0.89
CA GLY A 16 7.90 14.33 0.03
C GLY A 16 7.39 13.30 -0.97
N VAL A 17 8.31 12.76 -1.75
CA VAL A 17 8.07 11.72 -2.75
C VAL A 17 9.08 10.59 -2.54
N VAL A 18 8.62 9.35 -2.51
CA VAL A 18 9.48 8.17 -2.39
C VAL A 18 10.43 8.11 -3.60
N ALA A 19 11.74 8.14 -3.34
CA ALA A 19 12.78 8.13 -4.36
C ALA A 19 13.40 6.73 -4.54
N HIS A 20 13.53 5.98 -3.44
CA HIS A 20 14.07 4.62 -3.45
C HIS A 20 13.33 3.73 -2.46
N VAL A 21 13.24 2.45 -2.78
CA VAL A 21 12.59 1.42 -1.95
C VAL A 21 13.56 0.26 -1.79
N ASP A 22 13.80 -0.13 -0.54
CA ASP A 22 14.47 -1.38 -0.17
C ASP A 22 13.45 -2.28 0.52
N GLY A 23 12.87 -3.18 -0.27
CA GLY A 23 11.89 -4.14 0.21
C GLY A 23 12.47 -5.19 1.15
N ALA A 24 13.77 -5.48 1.08
CA ALA A 24 14.42 -6.46 1.96
C ALA A 24 14.62 -5.89 3.37
N ALA A 25 14.99 -4.62 3.48
CA ALA A 25 15.17 -3.94 4.76
C ALA A 25 13.89 -3.28 5.30
N ALA A 26 12.79 -3.31 4.54
CA ALA A 26 11.56 -2.57 4.81
C ALA A 26 11.81 -1.06 5.05
N ARG A 27 12.62 -0.45 4.17
CA ARG A 27 12.95 0.99 4.23
C ARG A 27 12.79 1.70 2.88
N VAL A 28 12.61 3.01 2.96
CA VAL A 28 12.56 3.90 1.79
C VAL A 28 13.45 5.12 1.99
N ARG A 29 13.83 5.75 0.89
CA ARG A 29 14.40 7.11 0.88
C ARG A 29 13.42 8.06 0.23
N VAL A 30 13.22 9.22 0.84
CA VAL A 30 12.23 10.22 0.40
C VAL A 30 12.94 11.50 -0.02
N ARG A 31 12.49 12.08 -1.12
CA ARG A 31 12.89 13.42 -1.54
C ARG A 31 11.88 14.45 -1.04
N SER A 32 12.34 15.48 -0.33
CA SER A 32 11.54 16.60 0.17
C SER A 32 12.26 17.92 -0.17
N GLY A 33 11.84 18.57 -1.27
CA GLY A 33 12.62 19.65 -1.88
C GLY A 33 13.99 19.12 -2.33
N GLU A 34 15.05 19.84 -1.96
CA GLU A 34 16.44 19.44 -2.26
C GLU A 34 16.99 18.33 -1.34
N LEU A 35 16.28 18.02 -0.24
CA LEU A 35 16.71 16.98 0.69
C LEU A 35 16.34 15.59 0.17
N LEU A 36 17.32 14.69 0.11
CA LEU A 36 17.10 13.24 0.03
C LEU A 36 17.43 12.63 1.40
N THR A 37 16.47 11.95 2.01
CA THR A 37 16.68 11.29 3.32
C THR A 37 17.67 10.12 3.24
N ASP A 38 18.13 9.66 4.40
CA ASP A 38 18.65 8.30 4.54
C ASP A 38 17.50 7.28 4.52
N TRP A 39 17.80 6.01 4.77
CA TRP A 39 16.86 4.89 4.80
C TRP A 39 15.96 4.92 6.04
N LEU A 40 14.70 5.32 5.83
CA LEU A 40 13.69 5.43 6.87
C LEU A 40 12.68 4.28 6.78
N PRO A 41 12.14 3.80 7.92
CA PRO A 41 11.00 2.89 7.90
C PRO A 41 9.75 3.61 7.39
N TRP A 42 8.79 2.84 6.86
CA TRP A 42 7.46 3.35 6.53
C TRP A 42 6.38 2.79 7.48
N LEU A 43 5.31 3.55 7.65
CA LEU A 43 4.13 3.16 8.40
C LEU A 43 3.32 2.13 7.61
N VAL A 44 2.94 1.08 8.30
CA VAL A 44 1.97 0.08 7.84
C VAL A 44 0.71 0.18 8.68
N GLN A 45 -0.41 -0.34 8.18
CA GLN A 45 -1.68 -0.29 8.90
C GLN A 45 -1.60 -0.99 10.27
N ARG A 46 -0.89 -2.12 10.35
CA ARG A 46 -0.66 -2.88 11.60
C ARG A 46 0.72 -3.55 11.60
N ALA A 47 1.41 -3.50 12.75
CA ALA A 47 2.71 -4.13 12.97
C ALA A 47 2.82 -4.73 14.40
N GLY A 48 1.82 -5.51 14.80
CA GLY A 48 1.79 -6.24 16.09
C GLY A 48 1.54 -7.73 15.85
N ASP A 49 0.66 -8.36 16.63
CA ASP A 49 0.22 -9.75 16.37
C ASP A 49 -0.41 -9.93 14.98
N VAL A 50 -1.04 -8.87 14.48
CA VAL A 50 -1.44 -8.73 13.08
C VAL A 50 -0.44 -7.81 12.39
N VAL A 51 0.11 -8.29 11.28
CA VAL A 51 1.10 -7.58 10.46
C VAL A 51 0.56 -7.41 9.04
N THR A 52 0.65 -6.20 8.51
CA THR A 52 0.28 -5.89 7.12
C THR A 52 1.52 -5.54 6.31
N TRP A 53 1.56 -5.99 5.05
CA TRP A 53 2.63 -5.66 4.11
C TRP A 53 2.07 -5.02 2.84
N CYS A 54 2.54 -3.81 2.54
CA CYS A 54 2.35 -3.12 1.27
C CYS A 54 3.52 -2.14 1.14
N ALA A 55 4.48 -2.44 0.28
CA ALA A 55 5.64 -1.58 0.10
C ALA A 55 5.24 -0.32 -0.69
N PRO A 56 5.75 0.87 -0.32
CA PRO A 56 5.55 2.09 -1.11
C PRO A 56 6.15 1.94 -2.51
N SER A 57 5.63 2.71 -3.47
CA SER A 57 6.18 2.77 -4.83
C SER A 57 7.12 3.96 -5.01
N VAL A 58 8.13 3.83 -5.87
CA VAL A 58 8.92 5.00 -6.31
C VAL A 58 8.00 5.98 -7.03
N GLY A 59 8.11 7.26 -6.69
CA GLY A 59 7.22 8.32 -7.19
C GLY A 59 5.95 8.54 -6.36
N GLU A 60 5.69 7.71 -5.34
CA GLU A 60 4.54 7.87 -4.47
C GLU A 60 4.72 9.07 -3.52
N GLN A 61 3.69 9.92 -3.43
CA GLN A 61 3.68 11.06 -2.53
C GLN A 61 3.38 10.62 -1.09
N CYS A 62 4.14 11.17 -0.14
CA CYS A 62 4.13 10.75 1.26
C CYS A 62 4.39 11.92 2.23
N LEU A 63 4.17 11.66 3.52
CA LEU A 63 4.61 12.52 4.61
C LEU A 63 5.81 11.92 5.33
N LEU A 64 6.74 12.78 5.74
CA LEU A 64 7.79 12.51 6.71
C LEU A 64 7.30 12.99 8.07
N LEU A 65 7.29 12.10 9.05
CA LEU A 65 6.95 12.38 10.44
C LEU A 65 8.21 12.27 11.29
N ALA A 66 8.75 13.41 11.73
CA ALA A 66 10.05 13.51 12.38
C ALA A 66 9.89 13.98 13.84
N PRO A 67 9.89 13.06 14.83
CA PRO A 67 9.81 13.42 16.24
C PRO A 67 10.89 14.44 16.62
N GLY A 68 10.48 15.56 17.23
CA GLY A 68 11.41 16.64 17.60
C GLY A 68 12.06 17.38 16.42
N GLY A 69 11.60 17.15 15.18
CA GLY A 69 12.16 17.73 13.97
C GLY A 69 13.44 17.05 13.47
N ASP A 70 13.76 15.86 13.99
CA ASP A 70 14.92 15.07 13.56
C ASP A 70 14.56 14.16 12.37
N LEU A 71 15.02 14.56 11.18
CA LEU A 71 14.74 13.85 9.93
C LEU A 71 15.48 12.52 9.81
N ALA A 72 16.54 12.29 10.60
CA ALA A 72 17.23 11.00 10.64
C ALA A 72 16.42 9.92 11.39
N ALA A 73 15.57 10.35 12.33
CA ALA A 73 14.68 9.49 13.10
C ALA A 73 13.24 9.47 12.55
N ALA A 74 13.02 10.02 11.35
CA ALA A 74 11.69 10.14 10.78
C ALA A 74 11.09 8.78 10.36
N VAL A 75 9.76 8.74 10.30
CA VAL A 75 9.00 7.63 9.73
C VAL A 75 8.19 8.16 8.55
N VAL A 76 8.08 7.35 7.51
CA VAL A 76 7.36 7.71 6.28
C VAL A 76 5.91 7.25 6.36
N LEU A 77 4.95 8.12 6.06
CA LEU A 77 3.55 7.79 5.86
C LEU A 77 3.20 7.92 4.36
N PRO A 78 3.13 6.82 3.61
CA PRO A 78 2.73 6.81 2.20
C PRO A 78 1.23 7.11 2.01
N GLY A 79 0.81 7.29 0.75
CA GLY A 79 -0.62 7.37 0.40
C GLY A 79 -1.22 8.77 0.33
N ILE A 80 -0.57 9.70 -0.37
CA ILE A 80 -1.22 10.96 -0.80
C ILE A 80 -1.52 10.90 -2.30
N TYR A 81 -2.78 11.07 -2.69
CA TYR A 81 -3.13 11.22 -4.11
C TYR A 81 -2.43 12.44 -4.71
N SER A 82 -1.96 12.28 -5.95
CA SER A 82 -1.22 13.30 -6.67
C SER A 82 -1.72 13.40 -8.11
N THR A 83 -1.23 14.38 -8.87
CA THR A 83 -1.48 14.44 -10.31
C THR A 83 -0.88 13.24 -11.05
N ALA A 84 0.21 12.66 -10.55
CA ALA A 84 0.82 11.46 -11.13
C ALA A 84 0.05 10.17 -10.79
N VAL A 85 -0.53 10.12 -9.59
CA VAL A 85 -1.34 8.98 -9.11
C VAL A 85 -2.66 9.51 -8.52
N PRO A 86 -3.68 9.73 -9.36
CA PRO A 86 -4.98 10.22 -8.90
C PRO A 86 -5.78 9.13 -8.19
N ALA A 87 -6.83 9.55 -7.48
CA ALA A 87 -7.78 8.63 -6.86
C ALA A 87 -8.41 7.69 -7.91
N PRO A 88 -8.48 6.37 -7.64
CA PRO A 88 -8.97 5.39 -8.61
C PRO A 88 -10.50 5.35 -8.71
N ALA A 89 -11.22 6.00 -7.80
CA ALA A 89 -12.67 6.10 -7.76
C ALA A 89 -13.13 7.45 -7.19
N GLN A 90 -14.34 7.87 -7.53
CA GLN A 90 -14.99 9.08 -7.01
C GLN A 90 -16.25 8.78 -6.19
N ASP A 91 -16.82 7.59 -6.34
CA ASP A 91 -18.02 7.18 -5.62
C ASP A 91 -17.68 6.79 -4.19
N VAL A 92 -18.31 7.49 -3.23
CA VAL A 92 -18.16 7.25 -1.79
C VAL A 92 -18.81 5.93 -1.33
N GLN A 93 -19.63 5.30 -2.19
CA GLN A 93 -20.21 3.99 -1.95
C GLN A 93 -19.30 2.83 -2.39
N VAL A 94 -18.07 3.12 -2.83
CA VAL A 94 -17.12 2.11 -3.33
C VAL A 94 -15.86 2.07 -2.46
N ALA A 95 -15.51 0.89 -1.98
CA ALA A 95 -14.16 0.58 -1.49
C ALA A 95 -13.40 -0.20 -2.55
N LEU A 96 -12.20 0.26 -2.92
CA LEU A 96 -11.43 -0.26 -4.06
C LEU A 96 -9.93 -0.34 -3.74
N VAL A 97 -9.33 -1.47 -4.06
CA VAL A 97 -7.88 -1.64 -4.20
C VAL A 97 -7.59 -1.99 -5.65
N ARG A 98 -6.74 -1.20 -6.31
CA ARG A 98 -6.28 -1.42 -7.69
C ARG A 98 -4.79 -1.71 -7.69
N PHE A 99 -4.41 -2.81 -8.32
CA PHE A 99 -3.02 -3.23 -8.47
C PHE A 99 -2.43 -2.73 -9.82
N PRO A 100 -1.10 -2.65 -9.96
CA PRO A 100 -0.45 -2.11 -11.16
C PRO A 100 -0.70 -2.89 -12.45
N ASP A 101 -1.04 -4.18 -12.34
CA ASP A 101 -1.38 -5.07 -13.45
C ASP A 101 -2.83 -4.89 -13.94
N GLY A 102 -3.63 -4.06 -13.26
CA GLY A 102 -5.05 -3.87 -13.53
C GLY A 102 -5.97 -4.76 -12.71
N THR A 103 -5.44 -5.66 -11.86
CA THR A 103 -6.24 -6.45 -10.92
C THR A 103 -6.96 -5.53 -9.93
N VAL A 104 -8.19 -5.87 -9.57
CA VAL A 104 -9.07 -5.06 -8.73
C VAL A 104 -9.76 -5.91 -7.66
N LEU A 105 -9.73 -5.43 -6.41
CA LEU A 105 -10.62 -5.85 -5.33
C LEU A 105 -11.56 -4.67 -5.02
N ARG A 106 -12.86 -4.82 -5.30
CA ARG A 106 -13.84 -3.74 -5.19
C ARG A 106 -15.09 -4.22 -4.43
N HIS A 107 -15.54 -3.42 -3.47
CA HIS A 107 -16.84 -3.61 -2.84
C HIS A 107 -17.72 -2.38 -3.08
N ASP A 108 -18.89 -2.59 -3.69
CA ASP A 108 -19.93 -1.57 -3.90
C ASP A 108 -21.04 -1.77 -2.86
N PHE A 109 -21.19 -0.80 -1.96
CA PHE A 109 -22.15 -0.87 -0.87
C PHE A 109 -23.61 -0.73 -1.34
N ALA A 110 -23.85 0.00 -2.43
CA ALA A 110 -25.18 0.25 -2.97
C ALA A 110 -25.68 -0.98 -3.75
N ALA A 111 -24.82 -1.53 -4.60
CA ALA A 111 -25.10 -2.76 -5.36
C ALA A 111 -25.00 -4.03 -4.50
N ARG A 112 -24.35 -3.95 -3.33
CA ARG A 112 -24.03 -5.08 -2.44
C ARG A 112 -23.19 -6.15 -3.16
N GLU A 113 -22.21 -5.69 -3.93
CA GLU A 113 -21.36 -6.53 -4.77
C GLU A 113 -19.91 -6.50 -4.27
N LEU A 114 -19.31 -7.68 -4.13
CA LEU A 114 -17.86 -7.84 -4.01
C LEU A 114 -17.31 -8.39 -5.34
N LEU A 115 -16.44 -7.62 -5.99
CA LEU A 115 -15.75 -8.01 -7.20
C LEU A 115 -14.26 -8.27 -6.90
N ILE A 116 -13.79 -9.44 -7.31
CA ILE A 116 -12.37 -9.76 -7.44
C ILE A 116 -12.11 -9.98 -8.94
N ASP A 117 -11.58 -8.96 -9.61
CA ASP A 117 -11.31 -8.98 -11.03
C ASP A 117 -9.80 -9.10 -11.25
N VAL A 118 -9.35 -10.28 -11.69
CA VAL A 118 -7.93 -10.57 -11.89
C VAL A 118 -7.57 -10.33 -13.34
N ALA A 119 -6.53 -9.51 -13.55
CA ALA A 119 -6.07 -9.16 -14.89
C ALA A 119 -5.71 -10.39 -15.73
N ALA A 120 -5.84 -10.26 -17.06
CA ALA A 120 -5.60 -11.35 -18.00
C ALA A 120 -4.21 -12.00 -17.79
N GLY A 121 -4.19 -13.33 -17.74
CA GLY A 121 -2.98 -14.11 -17.44
C GLY A 121 -2.70 -14.30 -15.94
N GLY A 122 -3.51 -13.72 -15.05
CA GLY A 122 -3.44 -13.95 -13.61
C GLY A 122 -4.17 -15.22 -13.14
N SER A 123 -4.11 -15.46 -11.83
CA SER A 123 -4.78 -16.58 -11.16
C SER A 123 -5.32 -16.15 -9.80
N LEU A 124 -6.55 -16.57 -9.48
CA LEU A 124 -7.16 -16.44 -8.16
C LEU A 124 -7.10 -17.80 -7.45
N THR A 125 -6.45 -17.83 -6.29
CA THR A 125 -6.35 -19.04 -5.45
C THR A 125 -7.00 -18.82 -4.10
N LEU A 126 -7.97 -19.66 -3.75
CA LEU A 126 -8.52 -19.81 -2.41
C LEU A 126 -7.99 -21.12 -1.82
N ARG A 127 -7.41 -21.10 -0.62
CA ARG A 127 -6.78 -22.28 -0.01
C ARG A 127 -7.16 -22.41 1.46
N CYS A 128 -7.48 -23.63 1.88
CA CYS A 128 -7.69 -24.00 3.27
C CYS A 128 -6.99 -25.34 3.54
N GLY A 129 -5.81 -25.29 4.17
CA GLY A 129 -4.96 -26.46 4.36
C GLY A 129 -4.65 -27.15 3.02
N PRO A 130 -4.96 -28.46 2.87
CA PRO A 130 -4.73 -29.20 1.62
C PRO A 130 -5.79 -28.92 0.54
N SER A 131 -6.88 -28.23 0.86
CA SER A 131 -7.96 -27.94 -0.08
C SER A 131 -7.75 -26.59 -0.78
N SER A 132 -8.08 -26.50 -2.06
CA SER A 132 -8.00 -25.25 -2.82
C SER A 132 -9.00 -25.15 -3.97
N LEU A 133 -9.41 -23.93 -4.29
CA LEU A 133 -10.06 -23.54 -5.55
C LEU A 133 -9.10 -22.60 -6.29
N VAL A 134 -8.77 -22.93 -7.53
CA VAL A 134 -7.93 -22.11 -8.41
C VAL A 134 -8.74 -21.73 -9.64
N LEU A 135 -8.79 -20.44 -9.95
CA LEU A 135 -9.38 -19.87 -11.16
C LEU A 135 -8.28 -19.18 -11.96
N ASP A 136 -8.14 -19.53 -13.23
CA ASP A 136 -7.18 -18.91 -14.16
C ASP A 136 -7.68 -18.99 -15.61
N ALA A 137 -6.83 -18.65 -16.57
CA ALA A 137 -7.17 -18.65 -17.99
C ALA A 137 -7.56 -20.04 -18.55
N GLU A 138 -7.16 -21.13 -17.90
CA GLU A 138 -7.49 -22.49 -18.33
C GLU A 138 -8.81 -22.99 -17.73
N GLY A 139 -9.33 -22.32 -16.70
CA GLY A 139 -10.64 -22.59 -16.10
C GLY A 139 -10.59 -22.66 -14.58
N ALA A 140 -11.45 -23.50 -14.02
CA ALA A 140 -11.62 -23.68 -12.58
C ALA A 140 -11.15 -25.08 -12.14
N ARG A 141 -10.30 -25.15 -11.11
CA ARG A 141 -9.81 -26.41 -10.53
C ARG A 141 -10.08 -26.44 -9.03
N ILE A 142 -10.75 -27.50 -8.57
CA ILE A 142 -11.02 -27.76 -7.15
C ILE A 142 -10.18 -28.97 -6.73
N THR A 143 -9.39 -28.81 -5.68
CA THR A 143 -8.63 -29.89 -5.03
C THR A 143 -9.08 -30.01 -3.60
N ALA A 144 -9.57 -31.18 -3.19
CA ALA A 144 -9.93 -31.47 -1.81
C ALA A 144 -10.02 -32.99 -1.59
N PRO A 145 -9.84 -33.49 -0.36
CA PRO A 145 -10.07 -34.91 -0.03
C PRO A 145 -11.51 -35.37 -0.29
N ARG A 146 -12.48 -34.44 -0.24
CA ARG A 146 -13.89 -34.65 -0.51
C ARG A 146 -14.46 -33.37 -1.12
N ILE A 147 -15.28 -33.52 -2.16
CA ILE A 147 -16.01 -32.42 -2.81
C ILE A 147 -17.49 -32.82 -2.78
N ASP A 148 -18.30 -32.04 -2.08
CA ASP A 148 -19.76 -32.18 -2.08
C ASP A 148 -20.36 -31.11 -3.00
N LEU A 149 -21.14 -31.54 -4.00
CA LEU A 149 -21.88 -30.66 -4.90
C LEU A 149 -23.38 -30.90 -4.62
N ASN A 150 -24.05 -29.88 -4.08
CA ASN A 150 -25.49 -29.94 -3.74
C ASN A 150 -26.35 -29.38 -4.88
#